data_AF-Q075K6-F1
#
_entry.id   AF-Q075K6-F1
#
_cell.length_a   1.000
_cell.length_b   1.000
_cell.length_c   1.000
_cell.angle_alpha   90.00
_cell.angle_beta   90.00
_cell.angle_gamma   90.00
#
_symmetry.space_group_name_H-M   'P 1'
#
loop_
_entity.id
_entity.type
_entity.pdbx_description
1 polymer ?
#
loop_
_entity_poly.entity_id
_entity_poly.type
_entity_poly.pdbx_seq_one_letter_code
_entity_poly.pdbx_strand_id
1 'polypeptide(L)'
;MALVATSALLGPGPGRTTTHHSRPRAPFHAAPRPSTACRAAPQASLTSSEALQPISGEVAASAPATVANLGPGFDWLGCAVEGSGDTVVAVPLPSARPGEVVIQRITGEGGRLSLDPAKNCVGIAAAAVLRALGTPVSCGVGLTLHKGLPLGSGLGSSAASAAAAAVAVNELFGARLSPLGLVPAGLESEAAVSGYHAGQHRA
;
A
#
# COMPACT_ATOMS: atom_id res chain seq x y z
N MET A 1 -3.60 15.24 -5.01
CA MET A 1 -3.19 13.88 -5.46
C MET A 1 -4.43 13.01 -5.62
N ALA A 2 -4.69 12.49 -6.82
CA ALA A 2 -5.73 11.48 -7.04
C ALA A 2 -5.09 10.09 -6.95
N LEU A 3 -5.58 9.24 -6.05
CA LEU A 3 -5.11 7.85 -5.97
C LEU A 3 -5.86 7.02 -7.02
N VAL A 4 -5.25 6.88 -8.19
CA VAL A 4 -5.72 5.98 -9.25
C VAL A 4 -4.59 4.99 -9.48
N ALA A 5 -4.72 3.79 -8.92
CA ALA A 5 -3.76 2.73 -9.15
C ALA A 5 -4.46 1.38 -9.12
N THR A 6 -4.00 0.45 -9.97
CA THR A 6 -4.58 -0.88 -10.14
C THR A 6 -3.53 -1.92 -9.80
N SER A 7 -3.88 -2.92 -9.00
CA SER A 7 -3.01 -4.00 -8.56
C SER A 7 -3.31 -5.32 -9.26
N ALA A 8 -2.30 -6.18 -9.32
CA ALA A 8 -2.39 -7.59 -9.71
C ALA A 8 -1.54 -8.42 -8.74
N LEU A 9 -2.15 -9.44 -8.15
CA LEU A 9 -1.42 -10.45 -7.36
C LEU A 9 -0.74 -11.42 -8.33
N LEU A 10 0.58 -11.52 -8.26
CA LEU A 10 1.37 -12.40 -9.13
C LEU A 10 1.74 -13.66 -8.34
N GLY A 11 0.98 -14.74 -8.54
CA GLY A 11 1.22 -16.03 -7.89
C GLY A 11 0.10 -17.06 -8.07
N PRO A 12 0.34 -18.36 -7.82
CA PRO A 12 -0.68 -19.40 -7.90
C PRO A 12 -1.62 -19.27 -6.70
N GLY A 13 -2.82 -18.72 -6.90
CA GLY A 13 -3.82 -18.58 -5.85
C GLY A 13 -4.34 -19.94 -5.35
N PRO A 14 -4.64 -20.11 -4.04
CA PRO A 14 -5.30 -21.31 -3.55
C PRO A 14 -6.77 -21.30 -4.01
N GLY A 15 -7.16 -22.30 -4.81
CA GLY A 15 -8.54 -22.50 -5.24
C GLY A 15 -9.46 -22.70 -4.03
N ARG A 16 -10.39 -21.76 -3.81
CA ARG A 16 -11.47 -21.92 -2.83
C ARG A 16 -12.62 -22.70 -3.48
N THR A 17 -12.70 -23.99 -3.19
CA THR A 17 -13.93 -24.78 -3.36
C THR A 17 -14.94 -24.38 -2.29
N THR A 18 -16.02 -23.72 -2.68
CA THR A 18 -17.18 -23.44 -1.82
C THR A 18 -18.08 -24.68 -1.76
N THR A 19 -18.04 -25.42 -0.65
CA THR A 19 -19.08 -26.41 -0.32
C THR A 19 -20.21 -25.74 0.45
N HIS A 20 -21.37 -25.61 -0.19
CA HIS A 20 -22.61 -25.20 0.46
C HIS A 20 -23.14 -26.35 1.34
N HIS A 21 -23.06 -26.20 2.66
CA HIS A 21 -23.82 -27.02 3.60
C HIS A 21 -24.95 -26.21 4.23
N SER A 22 -26.16 -26.46 3.75
CA SER A 22 -27.42 -25.97 4.30
C SER A 22 -27.73 -26.70 5.61
N ARG A 23 -27.75 -26.00 6.74
CA ARG A 23 -28.29 -26.51 8.01
C ARG A 23 -29.78 -26.14 8.16
N PRO A 24 -30.65 -27.05 8.61
CA PRO A 24 -32.04 -26.73 8.91
C PRO A 24 -32.18 -26.00 10.26
N ARG A 25 -33.16 -25.10 10.33
CA ARG A 25 -33.57 -24.35 11.54
C ARG A 25 -34.22 -25.28 12.57
N ALA A 26 -33.77 -25.21 13.81
CA ALA A 26 -34.47 -25.80 14.96
C ALA A 26 -35.44 -24.78 15.60
N PRO A 27 -36.57 -25.22 16.19
CA PRO A 27 -37.60 -24.35 16.75
C PRO A 27 -37.23 -23.80 18.14
N PHE A 28 -37.74 -22.59 18.42
CA PHE A 28 -37.64 -21.91 19.71
C PHE A 28 -38.47 -22.62 20.78
N HIS A 29 -37.82 -23.09 21.84
CA HIS A 29 -38.47 -23.41 23.11
C HIS A 29 -37.78 -22.65 24.25
N ALA A 30 -38.59 -21.91 25.02
CA ALA A 30 -38.18 -21.17 26.20
C ALA A 30 -38.22 -22.06 27.46
N ALA A 31 -37.16 -22.07 28.27
CA ALA A 31 -37.15 -22.45 29.69
C ALA A 31 -35.80 -22.04 30.36
N PRO A 32 -35.63 -22.16 31.69
CA PRO A 32 -35.72 -21.11 32.70
C PRO A 32 -34.35 -20.66 33.26
N ARG A 33 -34.35 -19.57 34.05
CA ARG A 33 -33.15 -19.02 34.74
C ARG A 33 -32.62 -19.95 35.84
N PRO A 34 -31.31 -20.22 35.90
CA PRO A 34 -30.65 -20.61 37.13
C PRO A 34 -29.82 -19.46 37.71
N SER A 35 -30.02 -19.20 39.01
CA SER A 35 -29.11 -18.46 39.88
C SER A 35 -27.85 -19.25 40.16
N THR A 36 -26.81 -18.56 40.63
CA THR A 36 -25.56 -19.07 41.24
C THR A 36 -24.56 -19.77 40.31
N ALA A 37 -23.51 -19.05 39.93
CA ALA A 37 -22.15 -19.26 40.42
C ALA A 37 -21.21 -18.43 39.54
N CYS A 38 -20.38 -17.60 40.17
CA CYS A 38 -19.27 -16.94 39.52
C CYS A 38 -18.25 -18.02 39.13
N ARG A 39 -18.45 -18.64 37.97
CA ARG A 39 -17.41 -19.43 37.31
C ARG A 39 -16.63 -18.42 36.50
N ALA A 40 -15.45 -18.05 37.01
CA ALA A 40 -14.48 -17.28 36.24
C ALA A 40 -14.40 -17.93 34.85
N ALA A 41 -14.85 -17.20 33.83
CA ALA A 41 -14.64 -17.60 32.45
C ALA A 41 -13.15 -17.90 32.30
N PRO A 42 -12.76 -18.96 31.56
CA PRO A 42 -11.36 -19.14 31.21
C PRO A 42 -10.91 -17.82 30.60
N GLN A 43 -9.96 -17.15 31.25
CA GLN A 43 -9.42 -15.90 30.75
C GLN A 43 -8.97 -16.20 29.33
N ALA A 44 -9.66 -15.58 28.37
CA ALA A 44 -9.24 -15.60 26.99
C ALA A 44 -7.81 -15.10 27.00
N SER A 45 -6.91 -16.05 26.77
CA SER A 45 -5.48 -15.83 26.62
C SER A 45 -5.30 -14.64 25.71
N LEU A 46 -4.68 -13.58 26.24
CA LEU A 46 -4.21 -12.43 25.49
C LEU A 46 -3.39 -12.98 24.32
N THR A 47 -3.97 -13.05 23.12
CA THR A 47 -3.22 -13.37 21.92
C THR A 47 -2.29 -12.19 21.69
N SER A 48 -1.03 -12.38 22.05
CA SER A 48 0.12 -11.61 21.59
C SER A 48 -0.13 -11.10 20.17
N SER A 49 -0.03 -9.78 19.98
CA SER A 49 -0.17 -9.10 18.69
C SER A 49 0.69 -9.79 17.64
N GLU A 50 0.09 -10.71 16.87
CA GLU A 50 0.80 -11.48 15.86
C GLU A 50 1.18 -10.54 14.72
N ALA A 51 2.45 -10.58 14.31
CA ALA A 51 2.94 -9.72 13.24
C ALA A 51 2.22 -10.05 11.92
N LEU A 52 1.86 -9.01 11.18
CA LEU A 52 1.12 -9.12 9.94
C LEU A 52 1.97 -9.81 8.86
N GLN A 53 1.47 -10.94 8.38
CA GLN A 53 2.11 -11.73 7.32
C GLN A 53 1.70 -11.20 5.93
N PRO A 54 2.61 -11.22 4.94
CA PRO A 54 2.25 -10.96 3.56
C PRO A 54 1.31 -12.07 3.05
N ILE A 55 0.30 -11.69 2.27
CA ILE A 55 -0.69 -12.63 1.72
C ILE A 55 -0.34 -13.13 0.31
N SER A 56 0.76 -12.64 -0.26
CA SER A 56 1.21 -12.97 -1.62
C SER A 56 2.74 -12.89 -1.69
N GLY A 57 3.33 -13.64 -2.62
CA GLY A 57 4.78 -13.62 -2.86
C GLY A 57 5.23 -12.40 -3.67
N GLU A 58 4.33 -11.84 -4.48
CA GLU A 58 4.61 -10.68 -5.32
C GLU A 58 3.31 -9.97 -5.67
N VAL A 59 3.34 -8.63 -5.64
CA VAL A 59 2.21 -7.78 -6.05
C VAL A 59 2.74 -6.68 -6.95
N ALA A 60 2.16 -6.53 -8.14
CA ALA A 60 2.41 -5.38 -9.00
C ALA A 60 1.24 -4.40 -8.91
N ALA A 61 1.52 -3.10 -8.84
CA ALA A 61 0.51 -2.07 -9.02
C ALA A 61 0.98 -1.02 -10.01
N SER A 62 0.06 -0.49 -10.81
CA SER A 62 0.33 0.54 -11.80
C SER A 62 -0.52 1.77 -11.57
N ALA A 63 0.05 2.96 -11.74
CA ALA A 63 -0.64 4.24 -11.63
C ALA A 63 -0.42 5.05 -12.92
N PRO A 64 -1.47 5.64 -13.51
CA PRO A 64 -1.38 6.39 -14.74
C PRO A 64 -0.76 7.78 -14.53
N ALA A 65 -0.43 8.44 -15.63
CA ALA A 65 -0.14 9.88 -15.64
C ALA A 65 -1.29 10.68 -15.01
N THR A 66 -0.95 11.78 -14.35
CA THR A 66 -1.93 12.73 -13.84
C THR A 66 -1.62 14.14 -14.32
N VAL A 67 -2.66 14.90 -14.63
CA VAL A 67 -2.56 16.33 -14.91
C VAL A 67 -3.25 17.06 -13.78
N ALA A 68 -2.53 18.00 -13.16
CA ALA A 68 -3.05 18.91 -12.15
C ALA A 68 -3.22 20.32 -12.75
N ASN A 69 -3.85 21.22 -11.99
CA ASN A 69 -3.88 22.65 -12.29
C ASN A 69 -4.55 23.00 -13.63
N LEU A 70 -5.77 22.47 -13.83
CA LEU A 70 -6.60 22.70 -15.01
C LEU A 70 -7.12 24.16 -15.07
N GLY A 71 -6.24 25.13 -15.29
CA GLY A 71 -6.55 26.56 -15.44
C GLY A 71 -7.02 27.22 -14.14
N PRO A 72 -8.26 27.74 -14.05
CA PRO A 72 -8.77 28.41 -12.85
C PRO A 72 -8.88 27.49 -11.63
N GLY A 73 -8.77 26.17 -11.81
CA GLY A 73 -8.75 25.16 -10.75
C GLY A 73 -7.35 24.83 -10.22
N PHE A 74 -6.43 25.78 -10.22
CA PHE A 74 -5.09 25.64 -9.62
C PHE A 74 -5.20 25.08 -8.20
N ASP A 75 -4.42 24.05 -7.89
CA ASP A 75 -4.38 23.30 -6.63
C ASP A 75 -5.66 22.57 -6.19
N TRP A 76 -6.76 22.65 -6.95
CA TRP A 76 -8.01 21.96 -6.63
C TRP A 76 -8.39 20.84 -7.58
N LEU A 77 -8.01 20.94 -8.87
CA LEU A 77 -8.38 19.97 -9.88
C LEU A 77 -7.19 19.12 -10.32
N GLY A 78 -7.43 17.82 -10.41
CA GLY A 78 -6.51 16.86 -11.02
C GLY A 78 -7.27 15.74 -11.71
N CYS A 79 -6.74 15.24 -12.83
CA CYS A 79 -7.33 14.16 -13.61
C CYS A 79 -6.27 13.10 -13.92
N ALA A 80 -6.65 11.82 -13.81
CA ALA A 80 -5.85 10.72 -14.32
C ALA A 80 -6.04 10.61 -15.83
N VAL A 81 -4.95 10.39 -16.56
CA VAL A 81 -4.95 10.29 -18.02
C VAL A 81 -4.63 8.87 -18.41
N GLU A 82 -5.48 8.27 -19.23
CA GLU A 82 -5.23 6.93 -19.79
C GLU A 82 -3.96 6.93 -20.66
N GLY A 83 -3.23 5.81 -20.65
CA GLY A 83 -1.99 5.64 -21.40
C GLY A 83 -0.82 5.31 -20.48
N SER A 84 0.29 6.05 -20.62
CA SER A 84 1.51 5.80 -19.86
C SER A 84 1.31 5.97 -18.36
N GLY A 85 2.04 5.16 -17.59
CA GLY A 85 2.02 5.17 -16.13
C GLY A 85 3.29 4.53 -15.58
N ASP A 86 3.42 4.55 -14.26
CA ASP A 86 4.50 3.83 -13.58
C ASP A 86 3.96 2.56 -12.94
N THR A 87 4.79 1.52 -12.90
CA THR A 87 4.48 0.25 -12.24
C THR A 87 5.45 0.00 -11.10
N VAL A 88 4.94 -0.40 -9.95
CA VAL A 88 5.75 -0.83 -8.79
C VAL A 88 5.43 -2.27 -8.47
N VAL A 89 6.47 -3.08 -8.32
CA VAL A 89 6.38 -4.47 -7.85
C VAL A 89 6.88 -4.51 -6.41
N ALA A 90 6.04 -5.02 -5.51
CA ALA A 90 6.34 -5.23 -4.10
C ALA A 90 6.45 -6.73 -3.81
N VAL A 91 7.51 -7.13 -3.10
CA VAL A 91 7.76 -8.50 -2.67
C VAL A 91 8.09 -8.55 -1.18
N PRO A 92 7.73 -9.61 -0.45
CA PRO A 92 8.26 -9.87 0.88
C PRO A 92 9.78 -10.00 0.84
N LEU A 93 10.48 -9.41 1.81
CA LEU A 93 11.92 -9.51 1.93
C LEU A 93 12.29 -10.05 3.33
N PRO A 94 12.28 -11.39 3.52
CA PRO A 94 12.59 -12.01 4.81
C PRO A 94 14.01 -11.76 5.31
N SER A 95 14.94 -11.40 4.41
CA SER A 95 16.32 -11.06 4.75
C SER A 95 16.49 -9.65 5.32
N ALA A 96 15.49 -8.78 5.18
CA ALA A 96 15.49 -7.43 5.74
C ALA A 96 14.71 -7.38 7.06
N ARG A 97 14.93 -6.35 7.87
CA ARG A 97 14.24 -6.24 9.17
C ARG A 97 12.73 -6.07 8.96
N PRO A 98 11.90 -6.55 9.89
CA PRO A 98 10.47 -6.28 9.87
C PRO A 98 10.16 -4.78 9.71
N GLY A 99 9.36 -4.44 8.70
CA GLY A 99 8.98 -3.05 8.39
C GLY A 99 10.02 -2.25 7.60
N GLU A 100 11.18 -2.83 7.28
CA GLU A 100 12.20 -2.20 6.46
C GLU A 100 11.80 -2.21 4.98
N VAL A 101 11.96 -1.07 4.30
CA VAL A 101 11.70 -0.93 2.86
C VAL A 101 13.03 -0.89 2.13
N VAL A 102 13.17 -1.69 1.08
CA VAL A 102 14.38 -1.74 0.24
C VAL A 102 13.98 -1.54 -1.22
N ILE A 103 14.55 -0.51 -1.88
CA ILE A 103 14.39 -0.34 -3.33
C ILE A 103 15.47 -1.17 -4.00
N GLN A 104 15.07 -2.29 -4.59
CA GLN A 104 15.99 -3.26 -5.21
C GLN A 104 16.44 -2.78 -6.58
N ARG A 105 15.54 -2.18 -7.35
CA ARG A 105 15.81 -1.77 -8.73
C ARG A 105 14.86 -0.67 -9.19
N ILE A 106 15.37 0.21 -10.05
CA ILE A 106 14.59 1.19 -10.80
C ILE A 106 14.95 1.03 -12.28
N THR A 107 13.96 1.15 -13.17
CA THR A 107 14.12 1.08 -14.62
C THR A 107 13.28 2.13 -15.32
N GLY A 108 13.68 2.57 -16.52
CA GLY A 108 12.95 3.56 -17.34
C GLY A 108 13.33 5.03 -17.09
N GLU A 109 14.27 5.31 -16.20
CA GLU A 109 14.66 6.65 -15.73
C GLU A 109 16.10 7.05 -16.04
N GLY A 110 16.90 6.11 -16.57
CA GLY A 110 18.30 6.33 -16.94
C GLY A 110 19.25 6.50 -15.75
N GLY A 111 18.98 5.87 -14.60
CA GLY A 111 19.89 5.88 -13.44
C GLY A 111 19.90 7.18 -12.63
N ARG A 112 18.89 8.04 -12.80
CA ARG A 112 18.81 9.36 -12.16
C ARG A 112 18.15 9.35 -10.78
N LEU A 113 17.43 8.28 -10.43
CA LEU A 113 16.68 8.19 -9.18
C LEU A 113 17.49 7.43 -8.12
N SER A 114 17.40 7.90 -6.87
CA SER A 114 18.09 7.25 -5.74
C SER A 114 17.45 5.92 -5.37
N LEU A 115 18.26 4.92 -5.02
CA LEU A 115 17.81 3.67 -4.40
C LEU A 115 17.63 3.80 -2.87
N ASP A 116 17.99 4.95 -2.28
CA ASP A 116 17.74 5.23 -0.87
C ASP A 116 16.23 5.42 -0.65
N PRO A 117 15.55 4.52 0.10
CA PRO A 117 14.11 4.58 0.31
C PRO A 117 13.67 5.87 1.02
N ALA A 118 14.55 6.53 1.79
CA ALA A 118 14.24 7.80 2.45
C ALA A 118 14.31 9.01 1.50
N LYS A 119 14.90 8.85 0.31
CA LYS A 119 15.07 9.91 -0.71
C LYS A 119 14.29 9.64 -1.99
N ASN A 120 13.47 8.59 -2.01
CA ASN A 120 12.70 8.20 -3.18
C ASN A 120 11.20 8.08 -2.82
N CYS A 121 10.36 8.69 -3.64
CA CYS A 121 8.90 8.68 -3.50
C CYS A 121 8.30 7.29 -3.23
N VAL A 122 8.77 6.24 -3.92
CA VAL A 122 8.23 4.89 -3.71
C VAL A 122 8.58 4.33 -2.33
N GLY A 123 9.79 4.61 -1.84
CA GLY A 123 10.25 4.17 -0.53
C GLY A 123 9.51 4.89 0.60
N ILE A 124 9.35 6.20 0.46
CA ILE A 124 8.63 7.04 1.43
C ILE A 124 7.16 6.62 1.51
N ALA A 125 6.48 6.49 0.36
CA ALA A 125 5.09 6.06 0.32
C ALA A 125 4.89 4.65 0.89
N ALA A 126 5.76 3.70 0.55
CA ALA A 126 5.72 2.35 1.10
C ALA A 126 5.90 2.34 2.63
N ALA A 127 6.88 3.07 3.14
CA ALA A 127 7.12 3.17 4.58
C ALA A 127 5.93 3.82 5.31
N ALA A 128 5.29 4.82 4.71
CA ALA A 128 4.09 5.45 5.24
C ALA A 128 2.90 4.48 5.30
N VAL A 129 2.70 3.65 4.27
CA VAL A 129 1.69 2.60 4.28
C VAL A 129 1.96 1.59 5.40
N LEU A 130 3.19 1.10 5.55
CA LEU A 130 3.55 0.15 6.60
C LEU A 130 3.26 0.70 8.00
N ARG A 131 3.52 1.99 8.25
CA ARG A 131 3.13 2.65 9.51
C ARG A 131 1.62 2.76 9.66
N ALA A 132 0.91 3.10 8.59
CA ALA A 132 -0.55 3.26 8.60
C ALA A 132 -1.31 1.95 8.83
N LEU A 133 -0.71 0.79 8.57
CA LEU A 133 -1.30 -0.52 8.90
C LEU A 133 -1.50 -0.71 10.42
N GLY A 134 -0.80 0.07 11.26
CA GLY A 134 -0.99 0.10 12.71
C GLY A 134 -0.61 -1.19 13.46
N THR A 135 -0.12 -2.20 12.74
CA THR A 135 0.31 -3.51 13.26
C THR A 135 1.71 -3.80 12.71
N PRO A 136 2.65 -4.30 13.54
CA PRO A 136 3.97 -4.71 13.04
C PRO A 136 3.83 -5.75 11.93
N VAL A 137 4.57 -5.60 10.84
CA VAL A 137 4.68 -6.63 9.79
C VAL A 137 5.75 -7.64 10.15
N SER A 138 5.71 -8.84 9.59
CA SER A 138 6.63 -9.93 9.93
C SER A 138 7.97 -9.90 9.17
N CYS A 139 8.07 -9.16 8.07
CA CYS A 139 9.24 -9.09 7.21
C CYS A 139 9.47 -7.68 6.65
N GLY A 140 10.62 -7.46 5.99
CA GLY A 140 10.82 -6.28 5.15
C GLY A 140 10.05 -6.37 3.83
N VAL A 141 10.11 -5.30 3.03
CA VAL A 141 9.49 -5.20 1.71
C VAL A 141 10.53 -4.76 0.68
N GLY A 142 10.69 -5.57 -0.37
CA GLY A 142 11.46 -5.22 -1.56
C GLY A 142 10.57 -4.52 -2.58
N LEU A 143 11.09 -3.46 -3.21
CA LEU A 143 10.41 -2.70 -4.25
C LEU A 143 11.23 -2.68 -5.54
N THR A 144 10.57 -2.92 -6.67
CA THR A 144 11.09 -2.63 -8.01
C THR A 144 10.19 -1.60 -8.69
N LEU A 145 10.78 -0.50 -9.17
CA LEU A 145 10.07 0.56 -9.87
C LEU A 145 10.36 0.50 -11.38
N HIS A 146 9.29 0.48 -12.17
CA HIS A 146 9.30 0.64 -13.62
C HIS A 146 8.67 1.98 -13.99
N LYS A 147 9.51 2.92 -14.41
CA LYS A 147 9.09 4.24 -14.87
C LYS A 147 8.59 4.14 -16.32
N GLY A 148 7.33 4.49 -16.53
CA GLY A 148 6.77 4.74 -17.86
C GLY A 148 6.55 6.23 -18.12
N LEU A 149 6.72 7.08 -17.11
CA LEU A 149 6.55 8.53 -17.23
C LEU A 149 7.89 9.28 -17.21
N PRO A 150 8.12 10.24 -18.14
CA PRO A 150 9.32 11.06 -18.14
C PRO A 150 9.41 11.92 -16.87
N LEU A 151 10.62 12.00 -16.30
CA LEU A 151 10.91 12.81 -15.12
C LEU A 151 10.74 14.31 -15.43
N GLY A 152 10.10 15.06 -14.52
CA GLY A 152 9.97 16.52 -14.65
C GLY A 152 9.04 16.98 -15.79
N SER A 153 8.19 16.09 -16.33
CA SER A 153 7.30 16.39 -17.45
C SER A 153 6.03 17.16 -17.09
N GLY A 154 5.75 17.36 -15.80
CA GLY A 154 4.46 17.88 -15.33
C GLY A 154 3.31 16.86 -15.33
N LEU A 155 3.56 15.60 -15.72
CA LEU A 155 2.56 14.51 -15.76
C LEU A 155 2.39 13.76 -14.43
N GLY A 156 2.81 14.36 -13.32
CA GLY A 156 2.71 13.72 -12.00
C GLY A 156 3.55 12.45 -11.86
N SER A 157 4.72 12.39 -12.49
CA SER A 157 5.60 11.21 -12.51
C SER A 157 6.00 10.72 -11.11
N SER A 158 6.26 11.61 -10.14
CA SER A 158 6.51 11.22 -8.73
C SER A 158 5.26 10.67 -8.05
N ALA A 159 4.13 11.36 -8.24
CA ALA A 159 2.85 11.01 -7.65
C ALA A 159 2.35 9.65 -8.14
N ALA A 160 2.52 9.33 -9.43
CA ALA A 160 2.19 8.03 -10.00
C ALA A 160 3.01 6.91 -9.33
N SER A 161 4.34 7.09 -9.26
CA SER A 161 5.22 6.13 -8.57
C SER A 161 4.83 5.92 -7.10
N ALA A 162 4.56 7.00 -6.35
CA ALA A 162 4.13 6.93 -4.96
C ALA A 162 2.78 6.21 -4.79
N ALA A 163 1.80 6.52 -5.65
CA ALA A 163 0.49 5.87 -5.65
C ALA A 163 0.58 4.37 -5.93
N ALA A 164 1.38 3.98 -6.93
CA ALA A 164 1.62 2.58 -7.26
C ALA A 164 2.29 1.84 -6.09
N ALA A 165 3.30 2.43 -5.46
CA ALA A 165 3.95 1.84 -4.28
C ALA A 165 2.98 1.67 -3.10
N ALA A 166 2.17 2.70 -2.81
CA ALA A 166 1.21 2.65 -1.72
C ALA A 166 0.18 1.52 -1.91
N VAL A 167 -0.35 1.37 -3.13
CA VAL A 167 -1.28 0.30 -3.46
C VAL A 167 -0.60 -1.07 -3.41
N ALA A 168 0.56 -1.25 -4.05
CA ALA A 168 1.26 -2.53 -4.06
C ALA A 168 1.57 -3.05 -2.64
N VAL A 169 2.03 -2.18 -1.75
CA VAL A 169 2.34 -2.57 -0.35
C VAL A 169 1.07 -2.87 0.44
N ASN A 170 0.01 -2.07 0.28
CA ASN A 170 -1.26 -2.34 0.97
C ASN A 170 -1.84 -3.70 0.57
N GLU A 171 -1.81 -4.01 -0.73
CA GLU A 171 -2.28 -5.27 -1.30
C GLU A 171 -1.42 -6.46 -0.86
N LEU A 172 -0.09 -6.28 -0.77
CA LEU A 172 0.81 -7.30 -0.25
C LEU A 172 0.41 -7.79 1.16
N PHE A 173 -0.20 -6.91 1.95
CA PHE A 173 -0.66 -7.20 3.32
C PHE A 173 -2.19 -7.30 3.46
N GLY A 174 -2.91 -7.49 2.35
CA GLY A 174 -4.33 -7.81 2.33
C GLY A 174 -5.29 -6.61 2.27
N ALA A 175 -4.87 -5.53 1.61
CA ALA A 175 -5.70 -4.37 1.27
C ALA A 175 -6.44 -3.76 2.48
N ARG A 176 -5.72 -3.59 3.61
CA ARG A 176 -6.31 -3.18 4.89
C ARG A 176 -6.66 -1.69 4.95
N LEU A 177 -6.00 -0.87 4.13
CA LEU A 177 -6.29 0.54 4.00
C LEU A 177 -7.24 0.77 2.81
N SER A 178 -8.22 1.66 3.00
CA SER A 178 -9.07 2.13 1.91
C SER A 178 -8.28 3.01 0.94
N PRO A 179 -8.78 3.23 -0.29
CA PRO A 179 -8.15 4.17 -1.22
C PRO A 179 -7.91 5.56 -0.61
N LEU A 180 -8.86 6.08 0.18
CA LEU A 180 -8.68 7.35 0.88
C LEU A 180 -7.63 7.25 2.00
N GLY A 181 -7.52 6.10 2.67
CA GLY A 181 -6.50 5.83 3.68
C GLY A 181 -5.07 5.77 3.12
N LEU A 182 -4.91 5.62 1.80
CA LEU A 182 -3.60 5.61 1.13
C LEU A 182 -3.14 7.00 0.68
N VAL A 183 -4.06 7.98 0.59
CA VAL A 183 -3.72 9.35 0.19
C VAL A 183 -2.64 9.98 1.09
N PRO A 184 -2.67 9.84 2.44
CA PRO A 184 -1.63 10.39 3.30
C PRO A 184 -0.21 9.91 2.97
N ALA A 185 -0.04 8.65 2.54
CA ALA A 185 1.27 8.12 2.15
C ALA A 185 1.84 8.85 0.92
N GLY A 186 0.96 9.17 -0.03
CA GLY A 186 1.28 9.99 -1.18
C GLY A 186 1.65 11.43 -0.83
N LEU A 187 0.88 12.05 0.07
CA LEU A 187 1.14 13.40 0.56
C LEU A 187 2.48 13.49 1.29
N GLU A 188 2.81 12.49 2.11
CA GLU A 188 4.10 12.43 2.81
C GLU A 188 5.25 12.32 1.80
N SER A 189 5.11 11.46 0.80
CA SER A 189 6.08 11.34 -0.30
C SER A 189 6.27 12.66 -1.04
N GLU A 190 5.19 13.32 -1.44
CA GLU A 190 5.26 14.60 -2.15
C GLU A 190 5.90 15.69 -1.28
N ALA A 191 5.54 15.80 0.01
CA ALA A 191 6.15 16.76 0.92
C ALA A 191 7.67 16.57 1.05
N ALA A 192 8.12 15.32 1.14
CA ALA A 192 9.53 15.00 1.23
C ALA A 192 10.29 15.25 -0.08
N VAL A 193 9.72 14.94 -1.25
CA VAL A 193 10.40 15.04 -2.55
C VAL A 193 10.31 16.44 -3.16
N SER A 194 9.19 17.15 -2.98
CA SER A 194 9.03 18.54 -3.46
C SER A 194 9.88 19.53 -2.67
N GLY A 195 10.13 19.27 -1.39
CA GLY A 195 11.06 20.04 -0.56
C GLY A 195 12.50 20.05 -1.11
N TYR A 196 12.92 19.05 -1.88
CA TYR A 196 14.23 19.03 -2.54
C TYR A 196 14.31 19.90 -3.80
N HIS A 197 13.18 20.14 -4.49
CA HIS A 197 13.17 20.85 -5.77
C HIS A 197 13.08 22.38 -5.63
N ALA A 198 12.64 22.90 -4.48
CA ALA A 198 12.56 24.34 -4.24
C ALA A 198 13.90 24.97 -3.73
N GLY A 199 14.96 24.17 -3.57
CA GLY A 199 16.18 24.57 -2.87
C GLY A 199 17.50 24.58 -3.64
N GLN A 200 17.51 24.35 -4.97
CA GLN A 200 18.76 24.35 -5.76
C GLN A 200 18.75 25.39 -6.89
N HIS A 201 18.69 26.66 -6.49
CA HIS A 201 19.32 27.77 -7.21
C HIS A 201 19.85 28.75 -6.16
N ARG A 202 21.00 28.44 -5.57
CA ARG A 202 21.89 29.47 -5.05
C ARG A 202 23.01 29.64 -6.04
N ALA A 203 22.89 30.70 -6.84
CA ALA A 203 24.00 31.37 -7.49
C ALA A 203 24.96 31.94 -6.43
#